data_AF-A0A3N7GX33-F1
#
_entry.id   AF-A0A3N7GX33-F1
#
_cell.length_a   1.000
_cell.length_b   1.000
_cell.length_c   1.000
_cell.angle_alpha   90.00
_cell.angle_beta   90.00
_cell.angle_gamma   90.00
#
_symmetry.space_group_name_H-M   'P 1'
#
loop_
_entity.id
_entity.type
_entity.pdbx_description
1 polymer ?
#
loop_
_entity_poly.entity_id
_entity_poly.type
_entity_poly.pdbx_seq_one_letter_code
_entity_poly.pdbx_strand_id
1 'polypeptide(L)'
;MIRTTVAGALAGLATGVFGLVIVAAAAIAIAFATRSGAHVPGVIRAEFVTVDGAPQLAFLPDWGGMALALLVWTALAALLGASAGRRAKARGDAGRPEHADG
;
A
#
# COMPACT_ATOMS: atom_id res chain seq x y z
N MET A 1 -19.63 10.61 -6.35
CA MET A 1 -19.02 9.26 -6.45
C MET A 1 -17.63 9.33 -7.06
N ILE A 2 -17.45 9.87 -8.27
CA ILE A 2 -16.13 9.96 -8.94
C ILE A 2 -15.07 10.65 -8.06
N ARG A 3 -15.38 11.81 -7.46
CA ARG A 3 -14.44 12.54 -6.58
C ARG A 3 -13.98 11.73 -5.37
N THR A 4 -14.87 10.93 -4.76
CA THR A 4 -14.56 10.11 -3.58
C THR A 4 -13.70 8.91 -3.93
N THR A 5 -13.93 8.29 -5.09
CA THR A 5 -13.10 7.19 -5.60
C THR A 5 -11.71 7.67 -6.00
N VAL A 6 -11.60 8.83 -6.66
CA VAL A 6 -10.32 9.44 -7.02
C VAL A 6 -9.50 9.79 -5.78
N ALA A 7 -10.11 10.39 -4.76
CA ALA A 7 -9.45 10.66 -3.49
C ALA A 7 -8.98 9.36 -2.80
N GLY A 8 -9.81 8.31 -2.80
CA GLY A 8 -9.46 7.00 -2.27
C GLY A 8 -8.31 6.33 -3.02
N ALA A 9 -8.26 6.45 -4.35
CA ALA A 9 -7.17 5.94 -5.18
C ALA A 9 -5.86 6.69 -4.92
N LEU A 10 -5.89 8.03 -4.83
CA LEU A 10 -4.69 8.82 -4.53
C LEU A 10 -4.16 8.53 -3.12
N ALA A 11 -5.04 8.44 -2.12
CA ALA A 11 -4.67 8.05 -0.77
C ALA A 11 -4.10 6.62 -0.73
N GLY A 12 -4.70 5.70 -1.49
CA GLY A 12 -4.22 4.34 -1.68
C GLY A 12 -2.81 4.31 -2.26
N LEU A 13 -2.57 5.04 -3.35
CA LEU A 13 -1.26 5.10 -3.98
C LEU A 13 -0.21 5.69 -3.02
N ALA A 14 -0.51 6.81 -2.37
CA ALA A 14 0.42 7.47 -1.44
C ALA A 14 0.77 6.56 -0.25
N THR A 15 -0.23 5.94 0.37
CA THR A 15 -0.02 5.01 1.49
C THR A 15 0.69 3.73 1.06
N GLY A 16 0.40 3.22 -0.15
CA GLY A 16 1.07 2.06 -0.72
C GLY A 16 2.56 2.31 -0.98
N VAL A 17 2.91 3.47 -1.54
CA VAL A 17 4.32 3.86 -1.76
C VAL A 17 5.05 3.98 -0.43
N PHE A 18 4.48 4.65 0.56
CA PHE A 18 5.06 4.72 1.90
C PHE A 18 5.23 3.33 2.54
N GLY A 19 4.23 2.46 2.38
CA GLY A 19 4.30 1.08 2.85
C GLY A 19 5.47 0.31 2.23
N LEU A 20 5.67 0.43 0.92
CA LEU A 20 6.81 -0.18 0.23
C LEU A 20 8.15 0.32 0.76
N VAL A 21 8.28 1.63 1.01
CA VAL A 21 9.51 2.20 1.59
C VAL A 21 9.78 1.62 2.97
N ILE A 22 8.75 1.51 3.82
CA ILE A 22 8.88 0.92 5.16
C ILE A 22 9.28 -0.56 5.07
N VAL A 23 8.65 -1.33 4.19
CA VAL A 23 8.97 -2.74 3.97
C VAL A 23 10.41 -2.91 3.48
N ALA A 24 10.88 -2.05 2.57
CA ALA A 24 12.25 -2.06 2.10
C ALA A 24 13.25 -1.77 3.23
N ALA A 25 13.00 -0.70 4.00
CA ALA A 25 13.84 -0.35 5.14
C ALA A 25 13.87 -1.46 6.20
N ALA A 26 12.71 -2.08 6.49
CA ALA A 26 12.61 -3.20 7.42
C ALA A 26 13.37 -4.44 6.92
N ALA A 27 13.26 -4.79 5.63
CA ALA A 27 13.98 -5.92 5.05
C ALA A 27 15.50 -5.71 5.15
N ILE A 28 15.98 -4.49 4.85
CA ILE A 28 17.39 -4.12 5.00
C ILE A 28 17.82 -4.21 6.47
N ALA A 29 17.04 -3.64 7.40
CA ALA A 29 17.34 -3.67 8.82
C ALA A 29 17.39 -5.10 9.39
N ILE A 30 16.45 -5.96 8.99
CA ILE A 30 16.42 -7.38 9.38
C ILE A 30 17.64 -8.11 8.81
N ALA A 31 17.97 -7.87 7.53
CA ALA A 31 19.13 -8.49 6.92
C ALA A 31 20.43 -8.10 7.65
N PHE A 32 20.59 -6.82 7.98
CA PHE A 32 21.71 -6.33 8.79
C PHE A 32 21.75 -6.94 10.19
N ALA A 33 20.61 -6.93 10.90
CA ALA A 33 20.54 -7.40 12.29
C ALA A 33 20.80 -8.92 12.42
N THR A 34 20.31 -9.70 11.46
CA THR A 34 20.40 -11.16 11.50
C THR A 34 21.65 -11.71 10.80
N ARG A 35 22.38 -10.87 10.06
CA ARG A 35 23.42 -11.30 9.10
C ARG A 35 22.95 -12.40 8.16
N SER A 36 21.65 -12.44 7.87
CA SER A 36 21.02 -13.42 6.99
C SER A 36 20.21 -12.69 5.93
N GLY A 37 19.94 -13.34 4.79
CA GLY A 37 19.12 -12.72 3.75
C GLY A 37 17.68 -12.50 4.23
N ALA A 38 17.11 -11.33 3.92
CA ALA A 38 15.71 -11.04 4.15
C ALA A 38 14.96 -11.08 2.82
N HIS A 39 13.89 -11.87 2.74
CA HIS A 39 13.10 -12.00 1.52
C HIS A 39 11.63 -11.69 1.79
N VAL A 40 11.10 -10.73 1.03
CA VAL A 40 9.67 -10.49 0.89
C VAL A 40 9.26 -11.04 -0.48
N PRO A 41 8.55 -12.19 -0.51
CA PRO A 41 8.19 -12.85 -1.76
C PRO A 41 7.47 -11.90 -2.73
N GLY A 42 7.98 -11.82 -3.96
CA GLY A 42 7.41 -10.96 -5.01
C GLY A 42 7.46 -9.47 -4.69
N VAL A 43 8.37 -8.99 -3.84
CA VAL A 43 8.53 -7.54 -3.60
C VAL A 43 10.02 -7.19 -3.54
N ILE A 44 10.76 -7.75 -2.58
CA ILE A 44 12.15 -7.39 -2.31
C ILE A 44 12.93 -8.61 -1.86
N ARG A 45 14.20 -8.69 -2.27
CA ARG A 45 15.20 -9.58 -1.67
C ARG A 45 16.41 -8.76 -1.23
N ALA A 46 16.82 -8.93 0.01
CA ALA A 46 18.07 -8.39 0.56
C ALA A 46 18.97 -9.58 0.91
N GLU A 47 20.16 -9.66 0.32
CA GLU A 47 21.09 -10.77 0.54
C GLU A 47 22.53 -10.27 0.61
N PHE A 48 23.36 -10.97 1.38
CA PHE A 48 24.79 -10.65 1.45
C PHE A 48 25.50 -11.28 0.25
N VAL A 49 26.15 -10.43 -0.54
CA VAL A 49 26.93 -10.83 -1.72
C VAL A 49 28.36 -10.37 -1.50
N THR A 50 29.33 -11.22 -1.82
CA THR A 50 30.75 -10.84 -1.77
C THR A 50 31.14 -10.18 -3.07
N VAL A 51 31.54 -8.91 -3.02
CA VAL A 51 32.04 -8.15 -4.17
C VAL A 51 33.41 -7.60 -3.78
N ASP A 52 34.42 -7.92 -4.58
CA ASP A 52 35.84 -7.56 -4.34
C ASP A 52 36.38 -8.02 -2.97
N GLY A 53 35.93 -9.19 -2.51
CA GLY A 53 36.37 -9.79 -1.24
C GLY A 53 35.72 -9.20 0.01
N ALA A 54 34.84 -8.19 -0.13
CA ALA A 54 34.08 -7.61 0.98
C ALA A 54 32.61 -8.06 0.95
N PRO A 55 32.01 -8.44 2.09
CA PRO A 55 30.58 -8.70 2.16
C PRO A 55 29.80 -7.39 2.02
N GLN A 56 28.98 -7.30 0.97
CA GLN A 56 28.09 -6.18 0.72
C GLN A 56 26.64 -6.65 0.82
N LEU A 57 25.76 -5.79 1.32
CA LEU A 57 24.33 -6.08 1.31
C LEU A 57 23.75 -5.65 -0.04
N ALA A 58 23.37 -6.61 -0.86
CA ALA A 58 22.69 -6.37 -2.12
C ALA A 58 21.19 -6.21 -1.88
N PHE A 59 20.61 -5.17 -2.47
CA PHE A 59 19.17 -4.95 -2.50
C PHE A 59 18.64 -5.22 -3.91
N LEU A 60 17.84 -6.29 -4.05
CA LEU A 60 17.24 -6.72 -5.31
C LEU A 60 15.73 -6.45 -5.26
N PRO A 61 15.26 -5.33 -5.83
CA PRO A 61 13.83 -5.04 -5.95
C PRO A 61 13.20 -5.88 -7.07
N ASP A 62 12.04 -6.47 -6.78
CA ASP A 62 11.16 -7.05 -7.79
C ASP A 62 10.17 -5.97 -8.24
N TRP A 63 10.54 -5.24 -9.29
CA TRP A 63 9.72 -4.15 -9.83
C TRP A 63 8.32 -4.59 -10.25
N GLY A 64 8.18 -5.79 -10.79
CA GLY A 64 6.89 -6.32 -11.22
C GLY A 64 5.97 -6.59 -10.05
N GLY A 65 6.51 -7.25 -9.02
CA GLY A 65 5.77 -7.54 -7.81
C GLY A 65 5.47 -6.30 -6.95
N MET A 66 6.39 -5.32 -6.89
CA MET A 66 6.14 -4.01 -6.27
C MET A 66 5.01 -3.25 -6.98
N ALA A 67 5.00 -3.23 -8.31
CA ALA A 67 3.94 -2.60 -9.09
C ALA A 67 2.59 -3.29 -8.86
N LEU A 68 2.56 -4.62 -8.82
CA LEU A 68 1.36 -5.40 -8.53
C LEU A 68 0.83 -5.12 -7.12
N ALA A 69 1.71 -5.10 -6.11
CA ALA A 69 1.35 -4.78 -4.74
C ALA A 69 0.72 -3.37 -4.63
N LEU A 70 1.30 -2.38 -5.31
CA LEU A 70 0.75 -1.03 -5.37
C LEU A 70 -0.62 -0.98 -6.05
N LEU A 71 -0.80 -1.68 -7.17
CA LEU A 71 -2.07 -1.73 -7.89
C LEU A 71 -3.17 -2.36 -7.03
N VAL A 72 -2.89 -3.51 -6.41
CA VAL A 72 -3.83 -4.22 -5.54
C VAL A 72 -4.20 -3.34 -4.34
N TRP A 73 -3.22 -2.74 -3.68
CA TRP A 73 -3.46 -1.85 -2.53
C TRP A 73 -4.29 -0.62 -2.91
N THR A 74 -3.94 0.02 -4.03
CA THR A 74 -4.65 1.20 -4.54
C THR A 74 -6.09 0.87 -4.91
N ALA A 75 -6.32 -0.28 -5.55
CA ALA A 75 -7.66 -0.75 -5.88
C ALA A 75 -8.49 -0.99 -4.61
N LEU A 76 -7.92 -1.63 -3.59
CA LEU A 76 -8.58 -1.84 -2.31
C LEU A 76 -8.93 -0.52 -1.62
N ALA A 77 -8.01 0.44 -1.55
CA ALA A 77 -8.25 1.75 -0.97
C ALA A 77 -9.35 2.53 -1.71
N ALA A 78 -9.36 2.46 -3.04
CA ALA A 78 -10.41 3.08 -3.86
C ALA A 78 -11.78 2.42 -3.62
N LEU A 79 -11.84 1.09 -3.51
CA LEU A 79 -13.06 0.35 -3.19
C LEU A 79 -13.58 0.67 -1.79
N LEU A 80 -12.69 0.78 -0.80
CA LEU A 80 -13.01 1.19 0.56
C LEU A 80 -13.58 2.61 0.58
N GLY A 81 -12.93 3.56 -0.10
CA GLY A 81 -13.43 4.93 -0.24
C GLY A 81 -14.82 5.00 -0.91
N ALA A 82 -15.04 4.19 -1.96
CA ALA A 82 -16.33 4.10 -2.64
C ALA A 82 -17.42 3.48 -1.76
N SER A 83 -17.11 2.46 -0.95
CA SER A 83 -18.07 1.84 -0.03
C SER A 83 -18.42 2.76 1.15
N ALA A 84 -17.43 3.47 1.72
CA ALA A 84 -17.63 4.46 2.76
C ALA A 84 -18.51 5.62 2.28
N GLY A 85 -18.25 6.14 1.07
CA GLY A 85 -19.07 7.19 0.45
C GLY A 85 -20.51 6.76 0.20
N ARG A 86 -20.74 5.50 -0.20
CA ARG A 86 -22.10 4.93 -0.35
C ARG A 86 -22.84 4.85 0.98
N ARG A 87 -22.17 4.38 2.04
CA ARG A 87 -22.75 4.30 3.39
C ARG A 87 -23.08 5.69 3.97
N ALA A 88 -22.22 6.67 3.74
CA ALA A 88 -22.45 8.05 4.17
C ALA A 88 -23.68 8.67 3.48
N LYS A 89 -23.86 8.44 2.18
CA LYS A 89 -25.04 8.91 1.44
C LYS A 89 -26.33 8.24 1.94
N ALA A 90 -26.33 6.92 2.11
CA ALA A 90 -27.49 6.18 2.61
C ALA A 90 -27.95 6.62 4.01
N ARG A 91 -27.00 6.99 4.88
CA ARG A 91 -27.31 7.54 6.21
C ARG A 91 -27.84 8.99 6.15
N GLY A 92 -27.36 9.79 5.20
CA GLY A 92 -27.86 11.15 4.99
C GLY A 92 -29.30 11.17 4.45
N ASP A 93 -29.62 10.26 3.53
CA ASP A 93 -30.98 10.16 2.95
C ASP A 93 -32.00 9.61 3.98
N ALA A 94 -31.58 8.71 4.87
CA ALA A 94 -32.43 8.18 5.96
C ALA A 94 -32.66 9.18 7.11
N GLY A 95 -31.88 10.25 7.18
CA GLY A 95 -31.94 11.27 8.23
C GLY A 95 -32.68 12.55 7.83
N ARG A 96 -33.26 12.61 6.62
CA ARG A 96 -34.10 13.74 6.19
C ARG A 96 -35.56 13.44 6.58
N PRO A 97 -36.06 13.94 7.73
CA PRO A 97 -37.48 13.81 8.05
C PRO A 97 -38.29 14.50 6.95
N GLU A 98 -39.34 13.81 6.53
CA GLU A 98 -40.45 14.30 5.74
C GLU A 98 -41.19 15.39 6.55
N HIS A 99 -40.55 16.56 6.70
CA HIS A 99 -41.24 17.81 6.99
C HIS A 99 -41.50 18.48 5.64
N ALA A 100 -42.68 18.98 5.31
CA ALA A 100 -44.01 18.90 5.89
C ALA A 100 -44.85 19.58 4.81
N ASP A 101 -45.29 18.83 3.81
CA ASP A 101 -46.30 19.32 2.88
C ASP A 101 -47.67 18.92 3.47
N GLY A 102 -48.24 19.85 4.24
CA GLY A 102 -49.54 19.76 4.87
C GLY A 102 -49.93 21.10 5.48
#